data_AF-A0A3D5GBP3-F1
#
_entry.id   AF-A0A3D5GBP3-F1
#
_cell.length_a   1.000
_cell.length_b   1.000
_cell.length_c   1.000
_cell.angle_alpha   90.00
_cell.angle_beta   90.00
_cell.angle_gamma   90.00
#
_symmetry.space_group_name_H-M   'P 1'
#
loop_
_entity.id
_entity.type
_entity.pdbx_description
1 polymer ?
#
loop_
_entity_poly.entity_id
_entity_poly.type
_entity_poly.pdbx_seq_one_letter_code
_entity_poly.pdbx_strand_id
1 'polypeptide(L)' 'MHPVKGESYRNGKRFVCGHCGWKGDADLNGSKNISALGASVNKPEGSRLFCNIADHLRAIESPHCTCTKVSAG' A
#
# COMPACT_ATOMS: atom_id res chain seq x y z
N MET A 1 -24.03 21.11 1.55
CA MET A 1 -24.92 21.51 2.66
C MET A 1 -26.35 21.46 2.15
N HIS A 2 -27.25 20.74 2.81
CA HIS A 2 -28.66 20.74 2.42
C HIS A 2 -29.26 22.12 2.77
N PRO A 3 -30.16 22.70 1.95
CA PRO A 3 -30.72 24.02 2.20
C PRO A 3 -31.59 24.09 3.46
N VAL A 4 -32.14 22.95 3.89
CA VAL A 4 -32.92 22.83 5.14
C VAL A 4 -32.02 22.42 6.30
N LYS A 5 -32.06 23.18 7.39
CA LYS A 5 -31.30 22.90 8.62
C LYS A 5 -31.74 21.56 9.22
N GLY A 6 -30.78 20.65 9.46
CA GLY A 6 -31.03 19.32 10.01
C GLY A 6 -31.26 18.23 8.96
N GLU A 7 -31.41 18.62 7.69
CA GLU A 7 -31.55 17.69 6.57
C GLU A 7 -30.21 17.38 5.90
N SER A 8 -30.15 16.28 5.18
CA SER A 8 -28.97 15.91 4.39
C SER A 8 -29.40 15.20 3.11
N TYR A 9 -28.65 15.38 2.02
CA TYR A 9 -28.83 14.56 0.81
C TYR A 9 -28.48 13.08 1.03
N ARG A 10 -28.06 12.68 2.24
CA ARG A 10 -27.78 11.29 2.58
C ARG A 10 -29.11 10.56 2.67
N ASN A 11 -29.38 9.71 1.68
CA ASN A 11 -30.56 8.88 1.66
C ASN A 11 -30.28 7.58 2.44
N GLY A 12 -30.86 7.48 3.64
CA GLY A 12 -30.78 6.30 4.49
C GLY A 12 -29.60 6.31 5.47
N LYS A 13 -29.92 6.33 6.76
CA LYS A 13 -28.96 6.05 7.86
C LYS A 13 -28.59 4.56 7.97
N ARG A 14 -29.23 3.68 7.18
CA ARG A 14 -29.15 2.23 7.36
C ARG A 14 -28.59 1.55 6.11
N PHE A 15 -27.57 0.73 6.30
CA PHE A 15 -27.02 -0.16 5.29
C PHE A 15 -27.55 -1.59 5.50
N VAL A 16 -27.81 -2.29 4.39
CA VAL A 16 -28.21 -3.69 4.35
C VAL A 16 -27.31 -4.41 3.37
N CYS A 17 -26.55 -5.39 3.86
CA CYS A 17 -25.73 -6.25 3.02
C CYS A 17 -26.61 -7.34 2.38
N GLY A 18 -26.68 -7.35 1.05
CA GLY A 18 -27.40 -8.39 0.31
C GLY A 18 -26.70 -9.76 0.29
N HIS A 19 -25.43 -9.83 0.71
CA HIS A 19 -24.64 -11.06 0.68
C HIS A 19 -24.64 -11.82 2.02
N CYS A 20 -24.35 -11.12 3.13
CA CYS A 20 -24.26 -11.74 4.46
C CYS A 20 -25.43 -11.40 5.39
N GLY A 21 -26.41 -10.61 4.92
CA GLY A 21 -27.59 -10.25 5.70
C GLY A 21 -27.33 -9.24 6.82
N TRP A 22 -26.12 -8.69 6.95
CA TRP A 22 -25.80 -7.66 7.94
C TRP A 22 -26.65 -6.40 7.70
N LYS A 23 -27.21 -5.84 8.78
CA LYS A 23 -28.04 -4.63 8.75
C LYS A 23 -27.62 -3.73 9.89
N GLY A 24 -27.36 -2.45 9.60
CA GLY A 24 -26.90 -1.52 10.63
C GLY A 24 -26.71 -0.11 10.12
N ASP A 25 -26.14 0.75 10.95
CA ASP A 25 -25.87 2.13 10.59
C ASP A 25 -24.85 2.23 9.44
N ALA A 26 -25.16 3.06 8.45
CA ALA A 26 -24.36 3.21 7.24
C ALA A 26 -23.02 3.92 7.52
N ASP A 27 -22.96 4.85 8.47
CA ASP A 27 -21.75 5.55 8.88
C ASP A 27 -20.81 4.62 9.66
N LEU A 28 -21.36 3.78 10.53
CA LEU A 28 -20.60 2.71 11.21
C LEU A 28 -20.03 1.71 10.20
N ASN A 29 -20.80 1.29 9.20
CA ASN A 29 -20.30 0.41 8.15
C ASN A 29 -19.19 1.08 7.32
N GLY A 30 -19.39 2.35 6.95
CA GLY A 30 -18.41 3.14 6.22
C GLY A 30 -17.08 3.30 6.96
N SER A 31 -17.13 3.65 8.25
CA SER A 31 -15.93 3.80 9.09
C SER A 31 -15.14 2.49 9.21
N LYS A 32 -15.82 1.35 9.37
CA LYS A 32 -15.18 0.02 9.39
C LYS A 32 -14.51 -0.32 8.06
N ASN A 33 -15.16 -0.04 6.93
CA ASN A 33 -14.58 -0.26 5.60
C ASN A 33 -13.32 0.58 5.38
N ILE A 34 -13.37 1.87 5.73
CA ILE A 34 -12.20 2.76 5.62
C ILE A 34 -11.06 2.26 6.52
N SER A 35 -11.35 1.87 7.77
CA SER A 35 -10.36 1.32 8.68
C SER A 35 -9.70 0.05 8.11
N ALA A 36 -10.50 -0.87 7.55
CA ALA A 36 -9.99 -2.10 6.94
C ALA A 36 -9.11 -1.84 5.71
N LEU A 37 -9.52 -0.92 4.83
CA LEU A 37 -8.72 -0.51 3.67
C LEU A 37 -7.44 0.22 4.10
N GLY A 38 -7.54 1.14 5.07
CA GLY A 38 -6.39 1.88 5.59
C GLY A 38 -5.34 0.95 6.20
N ALA A 39 -5.74 -0.14 6.86
CA ALA A 39 -4.82 -1.16 7.36
C ALA A 39 -4.02 -1.87 6.26
N SER A 40 -4.50 -1.88 5.02
CA SER A 40 -3.75 -2.42 3.87
C SER A 40 -2.73 -1.43 3.30
N VAL A 41 -3.03 -0.13 3.34
CA VAL A 41 -2.16 0.95 2.84
C VAL A 41 -1.04 1.27 3.83
N ASN A 42 -1.33 1.21 5.14
CA ASN A 42 -0.35 1.49 6.18
C ASN A 42 0.58 0.31 6.49
N LYS A 43 0.45 -0.81 5.76
CA LYS A 43 1.43 -1.88 5.84
C LYS A 43 2.65 -1.45 5.04
N PRO A 44 3.88 -1.59 5.58
CA PRO A 44 5.05 -1.54 4.73
C PRO A 44 4.81 -2.58 3.62
N GLU A 45 4.98 -2.15 2.36
CA GLU A 45 5.05 -3.12 1.28
C GLU A 45 6.10 -4.15 1.71
N GLY A 46 5.79 -5.45 1.63
CA GLY A 46 6.78 -6.48 1.93
C GLY A 46 8.06 -6.23 1.14
N SER A 47 9.21 -6.79 1.52
CA SER A 47 10.54 -6.52 0.94
C SER A 47 10.61 -6.69 -0.59
N ARG A 48 10.08 -5.73 -1.34
CA ARG A 48 10.10 -5.66 -2.80
C ARG A 48 11.07 -4.55 -3.12
N LEU A 49 12.35 -4.89 -3.13
CA LEU A 49 13.28 -4.13 -3.95
C LEU A 49 12.79 -4.31 -5.40
N PHE A 50 12.51 -3.20 -6.09
CA PHE A 50 12.09 -3.20 -7.51
C PHE A 50 13.11 -3.92 -8.40
N CYS A 51 14.38 -3.94 -7.98
CA CYS A 51 15.46 -4.70 -8.59
C CYS A 51 16.02 -5.70 -7.58
N ASN A 52 16.39 -6.91 -8.02
CA ASN A 52 17.14 -7.83 -7.18
C ASN A 52 18.50 -7.19 -6.83
N ILE A 53 18.83 -7.08 -5.55
CA ILE A 53 20.09 -6.46 -5.13
C ILE A 53 21.31 -7.22 -5.67
N ALA A 54 21.18 -8.54 -5.88
CA ALA A 54 22.21 -9.36 -6.51
C ALA A 54 22.48 -8.95 -7.97
N ASP A 55 21.47 -8.43 -8.68
CA ASP A 55 21.64 -7.93 -10.05
C ASP A 55 22.35 -6.58 -10.06
N HIS A 56 22.20 -5.77 -9.02
CA HIS A 56 22.89 -4.47 -8.88
C HIS A 56 24.35 -4.62 -8.45
N LEU A 57 24.68 -5.62 -7.62
CA LEU A 57 26.06 -5.90 -7.20
C LEU A 57 26.96 -6.34 -8.37
N ARG A 58 26.39 -6.95 -9.42
CA ARG A 58 27.15 -7.30 -10.64
C ARG A 58 27.58 -6.09 -11.48
N ALA A 59 26.92 -4.93 -11.32
CA ALA A 59 27.27 -3.73 -12.07
C ALA A 59 28.41 -2.91 -11.44
N ILE A 60 28.76 -3.18 -10.18
CA ILE A 60 29.88 -2.55 -9.47
C ILE A 60 31.16 -3.40 -9.46
N GLU A 61 31.08 -4.66 -9.91
CA GLU A 61 32.25 -5.43 -10.29
C GLU A 61 32.81 -4.88 -11.60
N SER A 62 33.55 -3.78 -11.51
CA SER A 62 34.42 -3.33 -12.59
C SER A 62 35.32 -4.51 -12.98
N PRO A 63 35.40 -4.90 -14.27
CA PRO A 63 36.31 -5.94 -14.70
C PRO A 63 37.71 -5.48 -14.34
N HIS A 64 38.22 -6.08 -13.28
CA HIS A 64 39.46 -5.79 -12.61
C HIS A 64 40.53 -5.37 -13.65
N CYS A 65 40.94 -4.10 -13.62
CA CYS A 65 42.25 -3.70 -14.10
C CYS A 65 43.27 -4.57 -13.36
N THR A 66 43.63 -5.71 -13.95
CA THR A 66 44.72 -6.55 -13.46
C THR A 66 46.01 -5.78 -13.71
N CYS A 67 46.43 -4.98 -12.73
CA CYS A 67 47.79 -4.45 -12.70
C CYS A 67 48.73 -5.64 -12.53
N THR A 68 49.35 -6.08 -13.64
CA THR A 68 50.36 -7.13 -13.65
C THR A 68 51.54 -6.64 -12.82
N LYS A 69 51.84 -7.32 -11.70
CA LYS A 69 53.06 -7.08 -10.94
C LYS A 69 54.26 -7.42 -11.83
N VAL A 70 55.01 -6.41 -12.28
CA VAL A 70 56.36 -6.60 -12.81
C VAL A 70 57.28 -6.86 -11.63
N SER A 71 57.86 -8.05 -11.57
CA SER A 71 58.93 -8.40 -10.64
C SER A 71 60.21 -7.67 -11.05
N ALA A 72 60.77 -6.86 -10.16
CA ALA A 72 62.10 -6.30 -10.32
C ALA A 72 63.14 -7.41 -10.09
N GLY A 73 64.00 -7.61 -11.08
CA GLY A 73 65.28 -8.32 -10.95
C GLY A 73 66.42 -7.31 -10.97
#